data_AF-A0A1F5BJ33-F1
#
_entry.id   AF-A0A1F5BJ33-F1
#
_cell.length_a   1.000
_cell.length_b   1.000
_cell.length_c   1.000
_cell.angle_alpha   90.00
_cell.angle_beta   90.00
_cell.angle_gamma   90.00
#
_symmetry.space_group_name_H-M   'P 1'
#
loop_
_entity.id
_entity.type
_entity.pdbx_description
1 polymer ?
#
loop_
_entity_poly.entity_id
_entity_poly.type
_entity_poly.pdbx_seq_one_letter_code
_entity_poly.pdbx_strand_id
1 'polypeptide(L)' 'MTTITIPKEMIKEKELIVIPRREYEQLLKQQKVVPVIKLTPSEKRALEKSRGEMARGEFITLKELEHELGITHRKKR' A
#
# COMPACT_ATOMS: atom_id res chain seq x y z
N MET A 1 2.31 31.42 20.26
CA MET A 1 3.32 30.96 19.27
C MET A 1 4.20 29.94 19.99
N THR A 2 4.23 28.70 19.54
CA THR A 2 4.98 27.64 20.22
C THR A 2 6.35 27.50 19.55
N THR A 3 7.41 27.80 20.29
CA THR A 3 8.78 27.69 19.80
C THR A 3 9.29 26.27 20.05
N ILE A 4 9.69 25.58 18.99
CA ILE A 4 10.31 24.25 19.09
C ILE A 4 11.81 24.44 18.84
N THR A 5 12.63 24.09 19.84
CA THR A 5 14.09 24.19 19.74
C THR A 5 14.65 22.84 19.31
N ILE A 6 15.40 22.83 18.21
CA ILE A 6 16.02 21.63 17.66
C ILE A 6 17.55 21.80 17.75
N PRO A 7 18.28 20.89 18.44
CA PRO A 7 19.74 20.92 18.49
C PRO A 7 20.37 20.88 17.09
N LYS A 8 21.41 21.69 16.86
CA LYS A 8 22.07 21.80 15.54
C LYS A 8 22.74 20.50 15.11
N GLU A 9 23.14 19.68 16.07
CA GLU A 9 23.76 18.38 15.87
C GLU A 9 22.82 17.41 15.15
N MET A 10 21.49 17.53 15.38
CA MET A 10 20.48 16.68 14.74
C MET A 10 20.25 17.01 13.26
N ILE A 11 20.71 18.16 12.79
CA ILE A 11 20.54 18.62 11.40
C ILE A 11 21.71 18.13 10.51
N LYS A 12 22.77 17.56 11.11
CA LYS A 12 23.98 17.12 10.40
C LYS A 12 23.69 16.02 9.37
N GLU A 13 22.64 15.22 9.58
CA GLU A 13 22.24 14.15 8.67
C GLU A 13 21.30 14.64 7.55
N LYS A 14 21.63 15.77 6.90
CA LYS A 14 21.09 16.33 5.64
C LYS A 14 19.56 16.55 5.51
N GLU A 15 18.69 15.80 6.16
CA GLU A 15 17.23 15.87 6.08
C GLU A 15 16.60 15.54 7.44
N LEU A 16 16.01 16.55 8.10
CA LEU A 16 15.27 16.38 9.35
C LEU A 16 13.77 16.55 9.09
N ILE A 17 12.97 15.59 9.53
CA ILE A 17 11.51 15.61 9.39
C ILE A 17 10.87 15.71 10.78
N VAL A 18 10.00 16.70 10.97
CA VAL A 18 9.19 16.85 12.19
C VAL A 18 7.77 16.39 11.90
N ILE A 19 7.32 15.36 12.63
CA ILE A 19 5.95 14.84 12.53
C ILE A 19 5.35 14.64 13.92
N PRO A 20 4.02 14.74 14.06
CA PRO A 20 3.32 14.38 15.28
C PRO A 20 3.63 12.94 15.71
N ARG A 21 3.81 12.72 17.02
CA ARG A 21 4.11 11.40 17.59
C ARG A 21 3.12 10.32 17.14
N ARG A 22 1.82 10.66 17.07
CA ARG A 22 0.77 9.73 16.67
C ARG A 22 0.94 9.24 15.22
N GLU A 23 1.36 10.12 14.32
CA GLU A 23 1.61 9.78 12.92
C GLU A 23 2.85 8.90 12.80
N TYR A 24 3.92 9.23 13.54
CA TYR A 24 5.12 8.40 13.60
C TYR A 24 4.82 6.96 14.08
N GLU A 25 4.04 6.83 15.15
CA GLU A 25 3.65 5.51 15.67
C GLU A 25 2.77 4.72 14.69
N GLN A 26 1.92 5.39 13.93
CA GLN A 26 1.14 4.76 12.86
C GLN A 26 2.04 4.26 11.73
N LEU A 27 3.01 5.06 11.28
CA LEU A 27 3.97 4.66 10.25
C LEU A 27 4.78 3.43 10.70
N LEU A 28 5.25 3.40 11.95
CA LEU A 28 5.96 2.25 12.50
C LEU A 28 5.09 0.99 12.58
N LYS A 29 3.80 1.13 12.94
CA LYS A 29 2.86 0.00 12.94
C LYS A 29 2.61 -0.51 11.52
N GLN A 30 2.39 0.39 10.58
CA GLN A 30 2.19 0.04 9.17
C GLN A 30 3.41 -0.64 8.57
N GLN A 31 4.62 -0.21 8.90
CA GLN A 31 5.86 -0.84 8.45
C GLN A 31 5.99 -2.30 8.93
N LYS A 32 5.45 -2.64 10.11
CA LYS A 32 5.44 -4.02 10.63
C LYS A 32 4.40 -4.92 9.96
N VAL A 33 3.30 -4.34 9.47
CA VAL A 33 2.15 -5.08 8.93
C VAL A 33 2.22 -5.17 7.40
N VAL A 34 2.72 -4.12 6.75
CA VAL A 34 2.88 -4.04 5.31
C VAL A 34 4.33 -4.32 4.99
N PRO A 35 4.69 -5.55 4.54
CA PRO A 35 6.03 -5.81 4.08
C PRO A 35 6.34 -4.85 2.93
N VAL A 36 7.41 -4.07 3.07
CA VAL A 36 7.91 -3.20 2.01
C VAL A 36 8.54 -4.10 0.95
N ILE A 37 7.71 -4.62 0.05
CA ILE A 37 8.17 -5.39 -1.09
C ILE A 37 8.69 -4.46 -2.18
N LYS A 38 9.89 -4.74 -2.69
CA LYS A 38 10.37 -4.09 -3.91
C LYS A 38 9.70 -4.76 -5.10
N LEU A 39 8.71 -4.08 -5.67
CA LEU A 39 8.09 -4.50 -6.92
C LEU A 39 9.11 -4.40 -8.08
N THR A 40 9.09 -5.41 -8.94
CA THR A 40 9.76 -5.37 -10.23
C THR A 40 9.07 -4.36 -11.16
N PRO A 41 9.76 -3.85 -12.20
CA PRO A 41 9.16 -2.93 -13.18
C PRO A 41 7.92 -3.53 -13.87
N SER A 42 7.90 -4.84 -14.09
CA SER A 42 6.75 -5.56 -14.68
C SER A 42 5.55 -5.57 -13.74
N GLU A 43 5.74 -5.85 -12.46
CA GLU A 43 4.65 -5.85 -11.46
C GLU A 43 4.06 -4.45 -11.30
N LYS A 44 4.91 -3.41 -11.28
CA LYS A 44 4.43 -2.03 -11.22
C LYS A 44 3.56 -1.68 -12.44
N ARG A 45 3.99 -2.06 -13.64
CA ARG A 45 3.20 -1.86 -14.87
C ARG A 45 1.89 -2.65 -14.85
N ALA A 46 1.90 -3.87 -14.32
CA ALA A 46 0.70 -4.68 -14.19
C ALA A 46 -0.34 -4.02 -13.27
N LEU A 47 0.08 -3.44 -12.15
CA LEU A 47 -0.81 -2.70 -11.25
C LEU A 47 -1.39 -1.45 -11.90
N GLU A 48 -0.59 -0.68 -12.61
CA GLU A 48 -1.07 0.51 -13.33
C GLU A 48 -2.07 0.14 -14.43
N LYS A 49 -1.80 -0.94 -15.18
CA LYS A 49 -2.73 -1.48 -16.17
C LYS A 49 -4.05 -1.90 -15.53
N SER A 50 -3.99 -2.69 -14.46
CA SER A 50 -5.16 -3.18 -13.73
C SER A 50 -6.00 -2.03 -13.16
N ARG A 51 -5.39 -0.97 -12.64
CA ARG A 51 -6.10 0.25 -12.20
C ARG A 51 -6.84 0.92 -13.35
N GLY A 52 -6.20 1.02 -14.51
CA GLY A 52 -6.82 1.58 -15.72
C GLY A 52 -8.00 0.72 -16.22
N GLU A 53 -7.83 -0.60 -16.27
CA GLU A 53 -8.88 -1.55 -16.63
C GLU A 53 -10.08 -1.43 -15.66
N MET A 54 -9.82 -1.40 -14.35
CA MET A 54 -10.87 -1.26 -13.34
C MET A 54 -11.62 0.07 -13.45
N ALA A 55 -10.92 1.17 -13.75
CA ALA A 55 -11.55 2.48 -13.97
C ALA A 55 -12.43 2.52 -15.23
N ARG A 56 -12.10 1.72 -16.26
CA ARG A 56 -12.92 1.56 -17.47
C ARG A 56 -14.05 0.54 -17.33
N GLY A 57 -14.12 -0.18 -16.21
CA GLY A 57 -15.07 -1.27 -16.02
C GLY A 57 -14.65 -2.58 -16.70
N GLU A 58 -13.40 -2.69 -17.15
CA GLU A 58 -12.81 -3.88 -17.77
C GLU A 58 -12.31 -4.85 -16.68
N PHE A 59 -13.21 -5.30 -15.81
CA PHE A 59 -12.91 -6.30 -14.78
C PHE A 59 -13.98 -7.39 -14.78
N ILE A 60 -13.60 -8.59 -14.37
CA ILE A 60 -14.54 -9.68 -14.11
C ILE A 60 -14.80 -9.79 -12.62
N THR A 61 -16.03 -10.10 -12.26
CA THR A 61 -16.42 -10.39 -10.89
C THR A 61 -16.00 -11.81 -10.51
N LEU A 62 -15.92 -12.08 -9.20
CA LEU A 62 -15.61 -13.43 -8.70
C LEU A 62 -16.58 -14.48 -9.25
N LYS A 63 -17.86 -14.13 -9.39
CA LYS A 63 -18.88 -15.05 -9.92
C LYS A 63 -18.66 -15.38 -11.40
N GLU A 64 -18.29 -14.38 -12.21
CA GLU A 64 -17.96 -14.58 -13.62
C GLU A 64 -16.70 -15.42 -13.76
N LEU A 65 -15.67 -15.13 -12.97
CA LEU A 65 -14.45 -15.93 -12.91
C LEU A 65 -14.73 -17.39 -12.53
N GLU A 66 -15.51 -17.64 -11.48
CA GLU A 66 -15.87 -18.99 -11.05
C GLU A 66 -16.67 -19.75 -12.11
N HIS A 67 -17.57 -19.05 -12.81
CA HIS A 67 -18.34 -19.61 -13.91
C HIS A 67 -17.45 -20.00 -15.09
N GLU A 68 -16.55 -19.09 -15.52
CA GLU A 68 -15.61 -19.35 -16.63
C GLU A 68 -14.60 -20.46 -16.32
N LEU A 69 -14.18 -20.57 -15.05
CA LEU A 69 -13.27 -21.62 -14.59
C LEU A 69 -13.99 -22.93 -14.23
N GLY A 70 -15.32 -22.97 -14.26
CA GLY A 70 -16.12 -24.15 -13.89
C GLY A 70 -16.02 -24.53 -12.40
N ILE A 71 -15.66 -23.59 -11.53
CA ILE A 71 -15.47 -23.84 -10.09
C ILE A 71 -16.83 -23.77 -9.40
N THR A 72 -17.58 -24.86 -9.42
CA THR A 72 -18.76 -25.01 -8.54
C THR A 72 -18.30 -25.30 -7.11
N HIS A 73 -18.47 -24.33 -6.21
CA HIS A 73 -18.32 -24.54 -4.77
C HIS A 73 -19.34 -25.59 -4.29
N ARG A 74 -18.95 -26.87 -4.23
CA ARG A 74 -19.70 -27.89 -3.47
C ARG A 74 -19.60 -27.52 -2.00
N LYS A 75 -20.62 -26.83 -1.50
CA LYS A 75 -20.82 -26.60 -0.06
C LYS A 75 -20.94 -27.97 0.61
N LYS A 76 -19.86 -28.45 1.26
CA LYS A 76 -19.91 -29.63 2.13
C LYS A 76 -20.93 -29.31 3.22
N ARG A 77 -22.09 -30.00 3.15
CA ARG A 77 -23.06 -30.07 4.24
C ARG A 77 -22.51 -30.93 5.35
#